data_AF-A0A7R9LQ67-F1
#
_entry.id   AF-A0A7R9LQ67-F1
#
_cell.length_a   1.000
_cell.length_b   1.000
_cell.length_c   1.000
_cell.angle_alpha   90.00
_cell.angle_beta   90.00
_cell.angle_gamma   90.00
#
_symmetry.space_group_name_H-M   'P 1'
#
loop_
_entity.id
_entity.type
_entity.pdbx_description
1 polymer ?
#
loop_
_entity_poly.entity_id
_entity_poly.type
_entity_poly.pdbx_seq_one_letter_code
_entity_poly.pdbx_strand_id
1 'polypeptide(L)'
;DPKEETVGACRALTAAPIDPTPVHHVLNDLEMNRMKELGHAFVAAMGEEDRLSPNPEAHHQHTDAVQMTDNAVRRLIQMIKKINGYKNLCQHDQIALMKAGCTEIIILRSVQTYNFERDFWSIVKDSKNPTLIKLDALKPSLRPCIFEAHKRFMAQIGHEWDKNLDILNLLSTIVLFDPNRPNIIHKDMIA
;
A
#
# COMPACT_ATOMS: atom_id res chain seq x y z
N ASP A 1 -61.47 -1.97 28.62
CA ASP A 1 -60.01 -1.83 28.47
C ASP A 1 -59.49 -2.86 27.50
N PRO A 2 -58.82 -2.42 26.42
CA PRO A 2 -58.37 -3.29 25.36
C PRO A 2 -57.09 -4.01 25.78
N LYS A 3 -57.14 -5.34 25.75
CA LYS A 3 -55.96 -6.22 25.82
C LYS A 3 -55.80 -6.90 24.46
N GLU A 4 -54.57 -6.84 23.99
CA GLU A 4 -53.91 -7.75 23.05
C GLU A 4 -54.27 -7.72 21.57
N GLU A 5 -53.23 -8.01 20.78
CA GLU A 5 -53.20 -8.33 19.35
C GLU A 5 -53.16 -7.19 18.32
N THR A 6 -52.02 -6.50 18.25
CA THR A 6 -51.44 -6.10 16.95
C THR A 6 -49.91 -6.17 17.01
N VAL A 7 -49.34 -7.36 16.84
CA VAL A 7 -47.94 -7.52 16.39
C VAL A 7 -47.98 -8.47 15.19
N GLY A 8 -48.22 -7.90 14.01
CA GLY A 8 -48.32 -8.66 12.77
C GLY A 8 -47.80 -7.84 11.61
N ALA A 9 -46.54 -8.13 11.23
CA ALA A 9 -45.98 -8.10 9.86
C ALA A 9 -44.49 -7.68 9.83
N CYS A 10 -43.62 -8.41 10.52
CA CYS A 10 -42.24 -8.54 10.03
C CYS A 10 -42.25 -9.57 8.89
N ARG A 11 -42.34 -9.10 7.65
CA ARG A 11 -42.06 -9.92 6.47
C ARG A 11 -40.63 -10.43 6.59
N ALA A 12 -40.47 -11.71 6.90
CA ALA A 12 -39.22 -12.41 6.71
C ALA A 12 -38.87 -12.34 5.21
N LEU A 13 -37.86 -11.54 4.88
CA LEU A 13 -37.13 -11.71 3.62
C LEU A 13 -36.45 -13.07 3.73
N THR A 14 -37.07 -14.11 3.18
CA THR A 14 -36.40 -15.38 2.96
C THR A 14 -35.26 -15.10 2.01
N ALA A 15 -34.04 -14.99 2.54
CA ALA A 15 -32.83 -14.97 1.74
C ALA A 15 -32.86 -16.25 0.87
N ALA A 16 -32.77 -16.07 -0.44
CA ALA A 16 -32.57 -17.19 -1.34
C ALA A 16 -31.34 -17.99 -0.86
N PRO A 17 -31.34 -19.33 -0.98
CA PRO A 17 -30.16 -20.12 -0.64
C PRO A 17 -28.97 -19.56 -1.41
N ILE A 18 -27.95 -19.10 -0.69
CA ILE A 18 -26.66 -18.77 -1.29
C ILE A 18 -26.13 -20.10 -1.81
N ASP A 19 -26.09 -20.25 -3.13
CA ASP A 19 -25.48 -21.39 -3.79
C ASP A 19 -24.03 -21.52 -3.28
N PRO A 20 -23.65 -22.62 -2.62
CA PRO A 20 -22.33 -22.78 -2.02
C PRO A 20 -21.26 -23.14 -3.03
N THR A 21 -21.54 -23.12 -4.35
CA THR A 21 -20.50 -23.33 -5.36
C THR A 21 -19.44 -22.23 -5.28
N PRO A 22 -18.18 -22.56 -4.96
CA PRO A 22 -17.10 -21.59 -5.02
C PRO A 22 -16.94 -21.21 -6.49
N VAL A 23 -17.42 -20.03 -6.86
CA VAL A 23 -17.09 -19.44 -8.15
C VAL A 23 -15.62 -19.05 -8.06
N HIS A 24 -14.74 -19.99 -8.38
CA HIS A 24 -13.34 -19.67 -8.62
C HIS A 24 -13.30 -18.81 -9.88
N HIS A 25 -13.31 -17.48 -9.70
CA HIS A 25 -13.07 -16.54 -10.79
C HIS A 25 -11.66 -16.79 -11.31
N VAL A 26 -11.59 -17.35 -12.51
CA VAL A 26 -10.33 -17.52 -13.24
C VAL A 26 -10.07 -16.21 -13.97
N LEU A 27 -8.91 -15.60 -13.71
CA LEU A 27 -8.53 -14.35 -14.38
C LEU A 27 -8.52 -14.55 -15.90
N ASN A 28 -9.19 -13.65 -16.61
CA ASN A 28 -9.14 -13.62 -18.06
C ASN A 28 -7.78 -13.08 -18.57
N ASP A 29 -7.53 -13.18 -19.86
CA ASP A 29 -6.26 -12.75 -20.46
C ASP A 29 -5.96 -11.27 -20.22
N LEU A 30 -6.98 -10.41 -20.26
CA LEU A 30 -6.82 -8.98 -20.01
C LEU A 30 -6.40 -8.74 -18.55
N GLU A 31 -7.11 -9.34 -17.59
CA GLU A 31 -6.80 -9.25 -16.16
C GLU A 31 -5.40 -9.78 -15.87
N MET A 32 -5.05 -10.95 -16.41
CA MET A 32 -3.72 -11.54 -16.26
C MET A 32 -2.63 -10.63 -16.86
N ASN A 33 -2.89 -9.99 -18.00
CA ASN A 33 -1.95 -9.05 -18.59
C ASN A 33 -1.77 -7.78 -17.74
N ARG A 34 -2.85 -7.29 -17.10
CA ARG A 34 -2.76 -6.18 -16.13
C ARG A 34 -1.97 -6.58 -14.89
N MET A 35 -2.19 -7.78 -14.36
CA MET A 35 -1.42 -8.28 -13.22
C MET A 35 0.08 -8.39 -13.55
N LYS A 36 0.43 -8.91 -14.74
CA LYS A 36 1.81 -8.97 -15.22
C LYS A 36 2.43 -7.57 -15.40
N GLU A 37 1.67 -6.63 -15.96
CA GLU A 37 2.10 -5.23 -16.08
C GLU A 37 2.45 -4.64 -14.71
N LEU A 38 1.57 -4.79 -13.72
CA LEU A 38 1.82 -4.32 -12.36
C LEU A 38 3.04 -5.01 -11.75
N GLY A 39 3.16 -6.33 -11.88
CA GLY A 39 4.33 -7.08 -11.41
C GLY A 39 5.64 -6.53 -11.97
N HIS A 40 5.71 -6.33 -13.29
CA HIS A 40 6.89 -5.75 -13.93
C HIS A 40 7.16 -4.30 -13.50
N ALA A 41 6.13 -3.47 -13.38
CA ALA A 41 6.26 -2.07 -12.97
C ALA A 41 6.85 -1.94 -11.55
N PHE A 42 6.34 -2.73 -10.60
CA PHE A 42 6.73 -2.66 -9.19
C PHE A 42 8.03 -3.42 -8.87
N VAL A 43 8.35 -4.53 -9.55
CA VAL A 43 9.61 -5.28 -9.33
C VAL A 43 10.81 -4.50 -9.85
N ALA A 44 10.70 -3.87 -11.02
CA ALA A 44 11.82 -3.28 -11.74
C ALA A 44 12.44 -2.03 -11.07
N ALA A 45 11.93 -1.55 -9.93
CA ALA A 45 12.54 -0.47 -9.15
C ALA A 45 12.97 -0.88 -7.74
N MET A 46 12.61 -2.10 -7.30
CA MET A 46 13.04 -2.65 -6.01
C MET A 46 14.48 -3.19 -6.07
N GLY A 47 15.02 -3.45 -7.26
CA GLY A 47 16.37 -3.97 -7.50
C GLY A 47 17.44 -2.92 -7.82
N GLU A 48 17.10 -1.63 -7.91
CA GLU A 48 18.11 -0.57 -8.01
C GLU A 48 18.65 -0.27 -6.60
N GLU A 49 19.69 -1.03 -6.20
CA GLU A 49 20.53 -0.73 -5.05
C GLU A 49 21.06 0.70 -5.18
N ASP A 50 20.58 1.57 -4.30
CA ASP A 50 20.94 2.97 -4.30
C ASP A 50 22.35 3.10 -3.71
N ARG A 51 23.32 3.47 -4.55
CA ARG A 51 24.73 3.66 -4.20
C ARG A 51 24.88 4.95 -3.39
N LEU A 52 24.36 4.97 -2.18
CA LEU A 52 24.63 6.05 -1.23
C LEU A 52 26.01 5.84 -0.60
N SER A 53 26.86 6.85 -0.71
CA SER A 53 28.12 6.90 0.02
C SER A 53 27.86 6.93 1.53
N PRO A 54 28.55 6.11 2.34
CA PRO A 54 28.37 6.09 3.78
C PRO A 54 28.77 7.43 4.41
N ASN A 55 27.94 7.97 5.30
CA ASN A 55 28.40 8.89 6.33
C ASN A 55 28.58 8.09 7.64
N PRO A 56 29.81 7.79 8.07
CA PRO A 56 30.07 6.93 9.22
C PRO A 56 29.69 7.52 10.58
N GLU A 57 29.42 8.82 10.67
CA GLU A 57 29.50 9.53 11.96
C GLU A 57 28.16 9.96 12.57
N ALA A 58 27.02 9.54 12.04
CA ALA A 58 25.72 9.86 12.63
C ALA A 58 24.70 8.72 12.50
N HIS A 59 24.84 7.67 13.31
CA HIS A 59 23.80 6.63 13.45
C HIS A 59 22.62 7.14 14.29
N HIS A 60 21.95 8.18 13.81
CA HIS A 60 20.63 8.56 14.31
C HIS A 60 19.60 7.78 13.50
N GLN A 61 19.02 6.72 14.09
CA GLN A 61 18.03 5.85 13.44
C GLN A 61 16.86 6.63 12.80
N HIS A 62 16.53 7.79 13.37
CA HIS A 62 15.58 8.75 12.81
C HIS A 62 16.01 9.29 11.43
N THR A 63 17.26 9.74 11.30
CA THR A 63 17.80 10.27 10.03
C THR A 63 17.86 9.18 8.96
N ASP A 64 18.25 7.97 9.34
CA ASP A 64 18.19 6.79 8.46
C ASP A 64 16.76 6.51 7.98
N ALA A 65 15.75 6.68 8.84
CA ALA A 65 14.35 6.46 8.49
C ALA A 65 13.81 7.50 7.50
N VAL A 66 14.23 8.75 7.65
CA VAL A 66 13.92 9.83 6.69
C VAL A 66 14.55 9.54 5.34
N GLN A 67 15.84 9.16 5.32
CA GLN A 67 16.55 8.79 4.08
C GLN A 67 15.93 7.57 3.40
N MET A 68 15.57 6.54 4.16
CA MET A 68 14.87 5.37 3.65
C MET A 68 13.55 5.78 2.95
N THR A 69 12.80 6.69 3.57
CA THR A 69 11.52 7.15 3.03
C THR A 69 11.71 7.97 1.76
N ASP A 70 12.71 8.87 1.69
CA ASP A 70 13.02 9.62 0.47
C ASP A 70 13.34 8.68 -0.71
N ASN A 71 14.14 7.65 -0.45
CA ASN A 71 14.47 6.64 -1.45
C ASN A 71 13.25 5.82 -1.87
N ALA A 72 12.40 5.43 -0.91
CA ALA A 72 11.15 4.74 -1.20
C ALA A 72 10.21 5.58 -2.08
N VAL A 73 10.09 6.89 -1.82
CA VAL A 73 9.33 7.83 -2.67
C VAL A 73 9.90 7.87 -4.08
N ARG A 74 11.21 8.04 -4.25
CA ARG A 74 11.87 8.10 -5.58
C ARG A 74 11.63 6.84 -6.38
N ARG A 75 11.82 5.67 -5.75
CA ARG A 75 11.58 4.37 -6.37
C ARG A 75 10.10 4.21 -6.73
N LEU A 76 9.18 4.58 -5.84
CA LEU A 76 7.75 4.51 -6.11
C LEU A 76 7.36 5.35 -7.33
N ILE A 77 7.89 6.58 -7.45
CA ILE A 77 7.68 7.43 -8.63
C ILE A 77 8.18 6.75 -9.91
N GLN A 78 9.31 6.05 -9.87
CA GLN A 78 9.82 5.30 -11.02
C GLN A 78 8.92 4.10 -11.36
N MET A 79 8.39 3.38 -10.35
CA MET A 79 7.50 2.23 -10.54
C MET A 79 6.20 2.64 -11.21
N ILE A 80 5.48 3.59 -10.63
CA ILE A 80 4.14 3.99 -11.11
C ILE A 80 4.19 4.58 -12.53
N LYS A 81 5.30 5.23 -12.91
CA LYS A 81 5.49 5.77 -14.26
C LYS A 81 5.57 4.68 -15.32
N LYS A 82 5.81 3.42 -14.93
CA LYS A 82 5.79 2.25 -15.82
C LYS A 82 4.38 1.70 -16.04
N ILE A 83 3.40 2.10 -15.23
CA ILE A 83 1.99 1.69 -15.38
C ILE A 83 1.35 2.52 -16.51
N ASN A 84 0.81 1.85 -17.52
CA ASN A 84 0.27 2.51 -18.72
C ASN A 84 -0.88 3.45 -18.38
N GLY A 85 -1.78 3.06 -17.46
CA GLY A 85 -2.87 3.91 -17.00
C GLY A 85 -2.37 5.25 -16.45
N TYR A 86 -1.32 5.21 -15.62
CA TYR A 86 -0.74 6.41 -15.00
C TYR A 86 0.00 7.27 -16.04
N LYS A 87 0.77 6.63 -16.92
CA LYS A 87 1.53 7.29 -17.99
C LYS A 87 0.65 8.10 -18.93
N ASN A 88 -0.58 7.67 -19.16
CA ASN A 88 -1.52 8.30 -20.08
C ASN A 88 -2.33 9.45 -19.45
N LEU A 89 -2.24 9.66 -18.13
CA LEU A 89 -2.85 10.80 -17.46
C LEU A 89 -2.10 12.10 -17.78
N CYS A 90 -2.78 13.24 -17.67
CA CYS A 90 -2.12 14.53 -17.75
C CYS A 90 -1.16 14.74 -16.56
N GLN A 91 -0.12 15.54 -16.72
CA GLN A 91 0.89 15.76 -15.68
C GLN A 91 0.28 16.27 -14.35
N HIS A 92 -0.78 17.07 -14.44
CA HIS A 92 -1.49 17.58 -13.27
C HIS A 92 -2.09 16.44 -12.43
N ASP A 93 -2.84 15.54 -13.06
CA ASP A 93 -3.49 14.42 -12.39
C ASP A 93 -2.46 13.41 -11.87
N GLN A 94 -1.38 13.16 -12.62
CA GLN A 94 -0.24 12.37 -12.14
C GLN A 94 0.31 12.93 -10.81
N ILE A 95 0.58 14.24 -10.75
CA ILE A 95 1.09 14.90 -9.54
C ILE A 95 0.05 14.87 -8.41
N ALA A 96 -1.23 15.11 -8.71
CA ALA A 96 -2.30 15.12 -7.71
C ALA A 96 -2.47 13.74 -7.06
N LEU A 97 -2.54 12.67 -7.86
CA LEU A 97 -2.60 11.29 -7.37
C LEU A 97 -1.39 10.96 -6.50
N MET A 98 -0.18 11.35 -6.93
CA MET A 98 1.02 11.05 -6.16
C MET A 98 1.13 11.82 -4.85
N LYS A 99 0.77 13.10 -4.83
CA LYS A 99 0.75 13.87 -3.59
C LYS A 99 -0.22 13.29 -2.57
N ALA A 100 -1.33 12.72 -3.02
CA ALA A 100 -2.36 12.20 -2.12
C ALA A 100 -2.11 10.74 -1.70
N GLY A 101 -1.67 9.86 -2.61
CA GLY A 101 -1.56 8.42 -2.35
C GLY A 101 -0.16 7.92 -1.96
N CYS A 102 0.91 8.71 -2.16
CA CYS A 102 2.28 8.21 -2.00
C CYS A 102 2.57 7.66 -0.59
N THR A 103 2.13 8.33 0.47
CA THR A 103 2.36 7.85 1.84
C THR A 103 1.62 6.55 2.14
N GLU A 104 0.37 6.41 1.68
CA GLU A 104 -0.43 5.19 1.85
C GLU A 104 0.23 3.99 1.15
N ILE A 105 0.73 4.20 -0.07
CA ILE A 105 1.43 3.16 -0.82
C ILE A 105 2.77 2.80 -0.16
N ILE A 106 3.53 3.78 0.33
CA ILE A 106 4.78 3.50 1.07
C ILE A 106 4.51 2.66 2.32
N ILE A 107 3.47 2.99 3.09
CA ILE A 107 3.08 2.22 4.28
C ILE A 107 2.72 0.78 3.88
N LEU A 108 1.86 0.60 2.87
CA LEU A 108 1.47 -0.73 2.36
C LEU A 108 2.69 -1.56 1.92
N ARG A 109 3.61 -0.94 1.18
CA ARG A 109 4.78 -1.64 0.65
C ARG A 109 5.87 -1.87 1.69
N SER A 110 5.90 -1.09 2.77
CA SER A 110 6.87 -1.27 3.86
C SER A 110 6.71 -2.61 4.58
N VAL A 111 5.55 -3.25 4.47
CA VAL A 111 5.26 -4.59 5.02
C VAL A 111 6.22 -5.65 4.50
N GLN A 112 6.64 -5.52 3.24
CA GLN A 112 7.50 -6.51 2.57
C GLN A 112 8.92 -6.62 3.16
N THR A 113 9.36 -5.57 3.85
CA THR A 113 10.70 -5.50 4.45
C THR A 113 10.65 -5.39 5.98
N TYR A 114 9.45 -5.48 6.55
CA TYR A 114 9.22 -5.38 7.99
C TYR A 114 9.35 -6.72 8.68
N ASN A 115 10.19 -6.77 9.71
CA ASN A 115 10.26 -7.89 10.62
C ASN A 115 9.24 -7.69 11.76
N PHE A 116 8.11 -8.39 11.69
CA PHE A 116 7.03 -8.30 12.68
C PHE A 116 7.39 -8.85 14.07
N GLU A 117 8.39 -9.72 14.19
CA GLU A 117 8.81 -10.28 15.49
C GLU A 117 9.64 -9.28 16.31
N ARG A 118 10.38 -8.42 15.62
CA ARG A 118 11.41 -7.56 16.22
C ARG A 118 11.19 -6.07 15.96
N ASP A 119 10.08 -5.72 15.32
CA ASP A 119 9.66 -4.36 15.01
C ASP A 119 10.73 -3.50 14.32
N PHE A 120 11.28 -3.99 13.21
CA PHE A 120 12.23 -3.23 12.40
C PHE A 120 12.11 -3.48 10.90
N TRP A 121 12.54 -2.51 10.09
CA TRP A 121 12.83 -2.70 8.68
C TRP A 121 14.31 -2.99 8.47
N SER A 122 14.61 -3.94 7.57
CA SER A 122 15.99 -4.22 7.13
C SER A 122 16.23 -3.58 5.78
N ILE A 123 17.20 -2.67 5.70
CA ILE A 123 17.67 -2.08 4.45
C ILE A 123 19.04 -2.68 4.14
N VAL A 124 19.09 -3.51 3.10
CA VAL A 124 20.38 -4.01 2.59
C VAL A 124 21.02 -2.86 1.79
N LYS A 125 21.97 -2.16 2.42
CA LYS A 125 22.81 -1.13 1.77
C LYS A 125 24.09 -1.74 1.16
N ASP A 126 24.57 -2.84 1.76
CA ASP A 126 25.63 -3.74 1.28
C ASP A 126 25.33 -5.13 1.87
N SER A 127 25.56 -6.19 1.10
CA SER A 127 25.45 -7.61 1.48
C SER A 127 26.03 -7.96 2.87
N LYS A 128 26.96 -7.16 3.39
CA LYS A 128 27.67 -7.40 4.64
C LYS A 128 27.12 -6.64 5.85
N ASN A 129 26.42 -5.52 5.66
CA ASN A 129 25.97 -4.64 6.76
C ASN A 129 24.58 -4.04 6.49
N PRO A 130 23.49 -4.75 6.82
CA PRO A 130 22.14 -4.19 6.71
C PRO A 130 21.94 -3.07 7.74
N THR A 131 21.35 -1.96 7.31
CA THR A 131 20.85 -0.92 8.23
C THR A 131 19.51 -1.38 8.79
N LEU A 132 19.40 -1.44 10.12
CA LEU A 132 18.17 -1.81 10.81
C LEU A 132 17.48 -0.55 11.33
N ILE A 133 16.24 -0.33 10.92
CA ILE A 133 15.43 0.81 11.37
C ILE A 133 14.30 0.28 12.24
N LYS A 134 14.37 0.53 13.54
CA LYS A 134 13.29 0.16 14.47
C LYS A 134 12.04 1.00 14.21
N LEU A 135 10.86 0.43 14.45
CA LEU A 135 9.60 1.17 14.39
C LEU A 135 9.65 2.46 15.21
N ASP A 136 10.16 2.40 16.44
CA ASP A 136 10.28 3.55 17.34
C ASP A 136 11.17 4.68 16.81
N ALA A 137 12.03 4.43 15.82
CA ALA A 137 12.83 5.47 15.18
C ALA A 137 11.97 6.52 14.45
N LEU A 138 10.73 6.17 14.08
CA LEU A 138 9.75 7.08 13.47
C LEU A 138 9.05 7.98 14.49
N LYS A 139 9.07 7.62 15.78
CA LYS A 139 8.33 8.32 16.83
C LYS A 139 8.66 9.81 16.95
N PRO A 140 9.93 10.26 16.80
CA PRO A 140 10.25 11.69 16.87
C PRO A 140 9.72 12.52 15.68
N SER A 141 9.50 11.90 14.51
CA SER A 141 9.05 12.60 13.29
C SER A 141 7.53 12.64 13.14
N LEU A 142 6.81 11.78 13.85
CA LEU A 142 5.38 11.58 13.68
C LEU A 142 4.60 12.12 14.87
N ARG A 143 3.39 12.63 14.60
CA ARG A 143 2.43 12.91 15.67
C ARG A 143 2.06 11.60 16.37
N PRO A 144 1.84 11.60 17.71
CA PRO A 144 1.54 10.38 18.46
C PRO A 144 0.38 9.56 17.87
N CYS A 145 -0.70 10.22 17.45
CA CYS A 145 -1.84 9.54 16.84
C CYS A 145 -1.50 8.82 15.52
N ILE A 146 -0.60 9.38 14.71
CA ILE A 146 -0.16 8.78 13.44
C ILE A 146 0.77 7.60 13.71
N PHE A 147 1.69 7.75 14.66
CA PHE A 147 2.58 6.67 15.06
C PHE A 147 1.80 5.45 15.58
N GLU A 148 0.83 5.67 16.47
CA GLU A 148 0.00 4.58 17.02
C GLU A 148 -0.90 3.95 15.95
N ALA A 149 -1.46 4.75 15.04
CA ALA A 149 -2.23 4.22 13.91
C ALA A 149 -1.37 3.36 12.99
N HIS A 150 -0.14 3.80 12.67
CA HIS A 150 0.80 3.03 11.87
C HIS A 150 1.21 1.73 12.57
N LYS A 151 1.56 1.78 13.86
CA LYS A 151 1.89 0.59 14.66
C LYS A 151 0.73 -0.41 14.68
N ARG A 152 -0.51 0.07 14.87
CA ARG A 152 -1.71 -0.77 14.83
C ARG A 152 -1.92 -1.39 13.45
N PHE A 153 -1.72 -0.62 12.38
CA PHE A 153 -1.81 -1.14 11.01
C PHE A 153 -0.81 -2.28 10.77
N MET A 154 0.46 -2.10 11.18
CA MET A 154 1.48 -3.15 11.06
C MET A 154 1.10 -4.39 11.87
N ALA A 155 0.56 -4.24 13.08
CA ALA A 155 0.09 -5.36 13.88
C ALA A 155 -1.11 -6.11 13.25
N GLN A 156 -1.99 -5.39 12.52
CA GLN A 156 -3.20 -5.96 11.92
C GLN A 156 -2.96 -6.64 10.58
N ILE A 157 -2.07 -6.10 9.74
CA ILE A 157 -1.80 -6.67 8.43
C ILE A 157 -1.10 -8.03 8.57
N GLY A 158 -0.23 -8.20 9.57
CA GLY A 158 0.40 -9.48 9.89
C GLY A 158 1.25 -10.08 8.75
N HIS A 159 1.63 -11.35 8.90
CA HIS A 159 2.58 -12.02 8.00
C HIS A 159 1.99 -12.49 6.66
N GLU A 160 0.66 -12.47 6.49
CA GLU A 160 0.03 -13.05 5.30
C GLU A 160 0.25 -12.21 4.04
N TRP A 161 0.46 -10.91 4.21
CA TRP A 161 0.51 -9.96 3.09
C TRP A 161 1.90 -9.83 2.46
N ASP A 162 2.97 -10.15 3.20
CA ASP A 162 4.33 -10.17 2.66
C ASP A 162 4.47 -11.18 1.51
N LYS A 163 3.71 -12.28 1.56
CA LYS A 163 3.86 -13.41 0.62
C LYS A 163 3.13 -13.23 -0.70
N ASN A 164 2.18 -12.29 -0.81
CA ASN A 164 1.37 -12.13 -2.02
C ASN A 164 1.60 -10.75 -2.67
N LEU A 165 2.64 -10.69 -3.50
CA LEU A 165 3.04 -9.49 -4.24
C LEU A 165 1.93 -8.98 -5.16
N ASP A 166 1.14 -9.89 -5.74
CA ASP A 166 0.06 -9.55 -6.67
C ASP A 166 -1.04 -8.76 -5.95
N ILE A 167 -1.43 -9.19 -4.75
CA ILE A 167 -2.40 -8.46 -3.92
C ILE A 167 -1.83 -7.09 -3.52
N LEU A 168 -0.57 -7.01 -3.09
CA LEU A 168 0.06 -5.73 -2.71
C LEU A 168 0.15 -4.76 -3.90
N ASN A 169 0.49 -5.26 -5.08
CA ASN A 169 0.55 -4.46 -6.31
C ASN A 169 -0.84 -3.97 -6.72
N LEU A 170 -1.86 -4.82 -6.60
CA LEU A 170 -3.25 -4.45 -6.86
C LEU A 170 -3.75 -3.40 -5.86
N LEU A 171 -3.53 -3.60 -4.56
CA LEU A 171 -3.89 -2.61 -3.53
C LEU A 171 -3.17 -1.28 -3.73
N SER A 172 -1.87 -1.32 -4.03
CA SER A 172 -1.09 -0.10 -4.33
C SER A 172 -1.70 0.65 -5.51
N THR A 173 -2.19 -0.08 -6.51
CA THR A 173 -2.84 0.49 -7.70
C THR A 173 -4.21 1.08 -7.35
N ILE A 174 -5.04 0.38 -6.57
CA ILE A 174 -6.34 0.89 -6.10
C ILE A 174 -6.17 2.18 -5.29
N VAL A 175 -5.20 2.22 -4.39
CA VAL A 175 -4.87 3.42 -3.60
C VAL A 175 -4.37 4.58 -4.47
N LEU A 176 -3.60 4.26 -5.52
CA LEU A 176 -3.05 5.24 -6.46
C LEU A 176 -4.13 5.86 -7.34
N PHE A 177 -5.05 5.06 -7.89
CA PHE A 177 -6.09 5.50 -8.83
C PHE A 177 -7.42 5.77 -8.12
N ASP A 178 -7.39 6.67 -7.13
CA ASP A 178 -8.62 7.15 -6.48
C ASP A 178 -9.12 8.44 -7.16
N PRO A 179 -10.27 8.42 -7.86
CA PRO A 179 -10.80 9.61 -8.54
C PRO A 179 -11.30 10.69 -7.57
N ASN A 180 -11.39 10.38 -6.27
CA ASN A 180 -11.81 11.31 -5.22
C ASN A 180 -10.66 12.10 -4.60
N ARG A 181 -9.41 11.88 -5.04
CA ARG A 181 -8.28 12.70 -4.57
C ARG A 181 -8.53 14.19 -4.88
N PRO A 182 -8.08 15.10 -4.00
CA PRO A 182 -8.22 16.52 -4.24
C PRO A 182 -7.40 16.95 -5.47
N ASN A 183 -7.88 17.95 -6.20
CA ASN A 183 -7.23 18.53 -7.37
C ASN A 183 -7.08 17.60 -8.59
N ILE A 184 -7.95 16.60 -8.73
CA ILE A 184 -8.08 15.82 -9.96
C ILE A 184 -8.95 16.56 -10.98
N ILE A 185 -8.45 16.70 -12.20
CA ILE A 185 -9.13 17.33 -13.33
C ILE A 185 -9.99 16.30 -14.07
N HIS A 186 -9.41 15.16 -14.48
CA HIS A 186 -10.09 14.15 -15.32
C HIS A 186 -10.44 12.90 -14.51
N LYS A 187 -11.49 13.00 -13.68
CA LYS A 187 -11.93 11.90 -12.79
C LYS A 187 -12.36 10.65 -13.54
N ASP A 188 -12.96 10.83 -14.72
CA ASP A 188 -13.42 9.80 -15.64
C ASP A 188 -12.29 8.94 -16.22
N MET A 189 -11.07 9.50 -16.33
CA MET A 189 -9.89 8.77 -16.79
C MET A 189 -9.25 7.90 -15.70
N ILE A 190 -9.68 8.06 -14.45
CA ILE A 190 -9.13 7.36 -13.27
C ILE A 190 -10.10 6.30 -12.74
N ALA A 191 -11.41 6.52 -12.94
CA ALA A 191 -12.48 5.64 -12.46
C ALA A 191 -12.57 4.29 -13.19
#